data_AF-A0A087TV27-F1
#
_entry.id   AF-A0A087TV27-F1
#
_cell.length_a   1.000
_cell.length_b   1.000
_cell.length_c   1.000
_cell.angle_alpha   90.00
_cell.angle_beta   90.00
_cell.angle_gamma   90.00
#
_symmetry.space_group_name_H-M   'P 1'
#
loop_
_entity.id
_entity.type
_entity.pdbx_description
1 polymer ?
#
loop_
_entity_poly.entity_id
_entity_poly.type
_entity_poly.pdbx_seq_one_letter_code
_entity_poly.pdbx_strand_id
1 'polypeptide(L)'
;MRFEIESMPGALLGFNLSMKTITSVGSVGRSSDVMGCDKKSLTRASEKAAAALPLNIDQLLIDVFFYLEKSVKRKENLKNFQELCSGETRKILKHVCTRWLSLGRALGRFIEQWDALLKYFHEETKTKPQIPSNLSAYKIPKTNFASNQNALKGKSQHTESNPLKRKCLEDSSKVNFVKEVEGKKKQSSISREERIFYLLSSDLNKAYCSFVLSTIKIFESVNTLLQSASPKSPLLIQILNDLLKELYTKFVKPSVVKNSVLIRVAYNSLANQKDDNDLIIGNQTRELVNSLKDHEKKEFFQCVRKYFSSACDYIVRKFPLQNEVLLNAEVANLKQIENSSFEKIRFFIDKFPFLLTIKENECHNDALDELQNQFSAAQFEDFASSGEDRLDVLVGTLKRIKRADGTPKYDRLARVLCAILVIPHSNAECERVFSVVKKNKTMFRSSISPKTLENILIAKCYEETNCYDRKFSKEFLAKAKKCTLNSLQ
;
A
#
# COMPACT_ATOMS: atom_id res chain seq x y z
N MET A 1 6.19 -13.77 45.90
CA MET A 1 6.17 -14.14 44.47
C MET A 1 6.64 -12.96 43.65
N ARG A 2 7.97 -12.83 43.50
CA ARG A 2 8.62 -11.86 42.60
C ARG A 2 8.83 -12.59 41.28
N PHE A 3 8.23 -12.07 40.22
CA PHE A 3 8.61 -12.41 38.85
C PHE A 3 9.82 -11.54 38.49
N GLU A 4 11.01 -12.12 38.57
CA GLU A 4 12.18 -11.60 37.85
C GLU A 4 12.12 -12.18 36.44
N ILE A 5 11.47 -11.44 35.54
CA ILE A 5 11.60 -11.62 34.10
C ILE A 5 12.79 -10.74 33.70
N GLU A 6 13.98 -11.34 33.66
CA GLU A 6 15.10 -10.73 32.97
C GLU A 6 14.72 -10.59 31.49
N SER A 7 14.73 -9.33 31.06
CA SER A 7 14.15 -8.83 29.83
C SER A 7 15.13 -8.93 28.66
N MET A 8 14.71 -9.56 27.57
CA MET A 8 15.02 -9.05 26.23
C MET A 8 13.75 -9.06 25.37
N PRO A 9 13.17 -7.89 25.06
CA PRO A 9 11.91 -7.79 24.32
C PRO A 9 12.15 -7.96 22.82
N GLY A 10 11.48 -8.97 22.24
CA GLY A 10 11.59 -9.37 20.83
C GLY A 10 11.26 -8.27 19.80
N ALA A 11 10.62 -7.17 20.19
CA ALA A 11 10.36 -6.03 19.31
C ALA A 11 11.62 -5.19 19.03
N LEU A 12 12.51 -5.03 20.02
CA LEU A 12 13.76 -4.27 19.88
C LEU A 12 14.90 -5.17 19.38
N LEU A 13 14.85 -6.46 19.68
CA LEU A 13 15.63 -7.47 18.95
C LEU A 13 15.17 -7.50 17.48
N GLY A 14 13.86 -7.47 17.21
CA GLY A 14 13.29 -7.43 15.87
C GLY A 14 13.68 -6.18 15.09
N PHE A 15 13.69 -5.01 15.73
CA PHE A 15 14.13 -3.76 15.10
C PHE A 15 15.64 -3.69 14.93
N ASN A 16 16.44 -4.19 15.89
CA ASN A 16 17.91 -4.26 15.75
C ASN A 16 18.37 -5.38 14.81
N LEU A 17 17.69 -6.53 14.74
CA LEU A 17 17.92 -7.58 13.75
C LEU A 17 17.46 -7.09 12.39
N SER A 18 16.27 -6.50 12.25
CA SER A 18 15.82 -5.90 10.99
C SER A 18 16.77 -4.80 10.52
N MET A 19 17.18 -3.87 11.40
CA MET A 19 18.17 -2.84 11.07
C MET A 19 19.57 -3.41 10.81
N LYS A 20 20.06 -4.38 11.58
CA LYS A 20 21.37 -5.04 11.35
C LYS A 20 21.37 -5.92 10.11
N THR A 21 20.26 -6.60 9.79
CA THR A 21 20.05 -7.35 8.55
C THR A 21 19.96 -6.39 7.38
N ILE A 22 19.23 -5.27 7.49
CA ILE A 22 19.17 -4.22 6.46
C ILE A 22 20.54 -3.53 6.28
N THR A 23 21.31 -3.30 7.35
CA THR A 23 22.65 -2.68 7.27
C THR A 23 23.78 -3.66 6.93
N SER A 24 23.68 -4.95 7.26
CA SER A 24 24.62 -5.98 6.81
C SER A 24 24.40 -6.33 5.33
N VAL A 25 23.14 -6.31 4.87
CA VAL A 25 22.80 -6.39 3.43
C VAL A 25 23.30 -5.15 2.66
N GLY A 26 23.45 -4.00 3.33
CA GLY A 26 24.06 -2.80 2.75
C GLY A 26 25.59 -2.80 2.69
N SER A 27 26.28 -3.72 3.37
CA SER A 27 27.75 -3.77 3.45
C SER A 27 28.40 -4.90 2.65
N VAL A 28 27.60 -5.78 2.04
CA VAL A 28 28.06 -6.73 1.01
C VAL A 28 27.61 -6.19 -0.35
N GLY A 29 28.55 -6.06 -1.28
CA GLY A 29 28.45 -5.19 -2.45
C GLY A 29 27.22 -5.36 -3.35
N ARG A 30 26.71 -4.22 -3.83
CA ARG A 30 25.94 -4.02 -5.08
C ARG A 30 24.71 -4.92 -5.32
N SER A 31 23.73 -4.86 -4.44
CA SER A 31 22.32 -4.71 -4.84
C SER A 31 21.52 -4.25 -3.61
N SER A 32 20.92 -3.07 -3.69
CA SER A 32 19.96 -2.62 -2.68
C SER A 32 18.69 -3.44 -2.84
N ASP A 33 18.69 -4.67 -2.33
CA ASP A 33 17.55 -5.57 -2.40
C ASP A 33 16.46 -5.04 -1.46
N VAL A 34 15.48 -4.37 -2.05
CA VAL A 34 14.24 -4.02 -1.38
C VAL A 34 13.51 -5.34 -1.08
N MET A 35 13.68 -5.84 0.15
CA MET A 35 13.25 -7.19 0.57
C MET A 35 11.74 -7.37 0.71
N GLY A 36 10.91 -6.35 0.45
CA GLY A 36 9.45 -6.42 0.66
C GLY A 36 8.65 -5.72 -0.43
N CYS A 37 7.34 -5.94 -0.44
CA CYS A 37 6.42 -5.20 -1.28
C CYS A 37 5.86 -4.03 -0.48
N ASP A 38 6.32 -2.82 -0.76
CA ASP A 38 5.78 -1.65 -0.09
C ASP A 38 4.38 -1.29 -0.62
N LYS A 39 3.57 -0.68 0.24
CA LYS A 39 2.26 -0.14 -0.10
C LYS A 39 2.31 0.79 -1.33
N LYS A 40 3.42 1.50 -1.52
CA LYS A 40 3.59 2.38 -2.68
C LYS A 40 3.63 1.58 -3.98
N SER A 41 4.19 0.37 -3.98
CA SER A 41 4.21 -0.49 -5.16
C SER A 41 2.81 -0.94 -5.57
N LEU A 42 1.95 -1.31 -4.62
CA LEU A 42 0.53 -1.59 -4.88
C LEU A 42 -0.21 -0.36 -5.40
N THR A 43 -0.07 0.79 -4.72
CA THR A 43 -0.68 2.05 -5.17
C THR A 43 -0.22 2.42 -6.59
N ARG A 44 1.07 2.23 -6.92
CA ARG A 44 1.58 2.52 -8.26
C ARG A 44 1.04 1.55 -9.31
N ALA A 45 0.85 0.27 -8.98
CA ALA A 45 0.24 -0.70 -9.89
C ALA A 45 -1.19 -0.27 -10.25
N SER A 46 -1.97 0.14 -9.24
CA SER A 46 -3.34 0.59 -9.44
C SER A 46 -3.43 1.96 -10.12
N GLU A 47 -2.54 2.90 -9.82
CA GLU A 47 -2.41 4.18 -10.54
C GLU A 47 -2.08 3.97 -12.02
N LYS A 48 -1.16 3.04 -12.32
CA LYS A 48 -0.81 2.67 -13.71
C LYS A 48 -1.99 2.04 -14.44
N ALA A 49 -2.78 1.21 -13.77
CA ALA A 49 -4.01 0.67 -14.33
C ALA A 49 -5.03 1.78 -14.60
N ALA A 50 -5.31 2.65 -13.61
CA ALA A 50 -6.26 3.75 -13.73
C ALA A 50 -5.89 4.74 -14.83
N ALA A 51 -4.60 5.03 -15.01
CA ALA A 51 -4.08 5.88 -16.08
C ALA A 51 -4.30 5.31 -17.49
N ALA A 52 -4.64 4.02 -17.63
CA ALA A 52 -5.01 3.42 -18.91
C ALA A 52 -6.46 3.74 -19.33
N LEU A 53 -7.28 4.27 -18.41
CA LEU A 53 -8.63 4.74 -18.70
C LEU A 53 -8.57 6.17 -19.26
N PRO A 54 -9.52 6.55 -20.14
CA PRO A 54 -9.58 7.91 -20.67
C PRO A 54 -10.02 8.94 -19.61
N LEU A 55 -10.53 8.47 -18.47
CA LEU A 55 -11.05 9.27 -17.38
C LEU A 55 -10.05 9.37 -16.23
N ASN A 56 -9.67 10.59 -15.84
CA ASN A 56 -8.87 10.83 -14.64
C ASN A 56 -9.79 10.96 -13.41
N ILE A 57 -10.04 9.82 -12.77
CA ILE A 57 -10.96 9.71 -11.62
C ILE A 57 -10.39 10.46 -10.40
N ASP A 58 -9.08 10.38 -10.14
CA ASP A 58 -8.45 11.10 -9.02
C ASP A 58 -8.70 12.60 -9.11
N GLN A 59 -8.43 13.18 -10.27
CA GLN A 59 -8.61 14.62 -10.51
C GLN A 59 -10.07 15.03 -10.44
N LEU A 60 -10.99 14.21 -10.97
CA LEU A 60 -12.43 14.44 -10.87
C LEU A 60 -12.89 14.55 -9.41
N LEU A 61 -12.51 13.57 -8.57
CA LEU A 61 -12.91 13.56 -7.16
C LEU A 61 -12.32 14.75 -6.40
N ILE A 62 -11.06 15.08 -6.67
CA ILE A 62 -10.38 16.26 -6.11
C ILE A 62 -11.10 17.54 -6.54
N ASP A 63 -11.48 17.64 -7.80
CA ASP A 63 -12.15 18.82 -8.34
C ASP A 63 -13.56 19.00 -7.78
N VAL A 64 -14.33 17.94 -7.64
CA VAL A 64 -15.66 18.04 -7.04
C VAL A 64 -15.55 18.40 -5.55
N PHE A 65 -14.64 17.74 -4.82
CA PHE A 65 -14.43 18.03 -3.40
C PHE A 65 -14.05 19.49 -3.16
N PHE A 66 -13.01 20.01 -3.83
CA PHE A 66 -12.57 21.39 -3.61
C PHE A 66 -13.52 22.43 -4.19
N TYR A 67 -14.38 22.07 -5.15
CA TYR A 67 -15.43 22.97 -5.64
C TYR A 67 -16.45 23.27 -4.53
N LEU A 68 -16.91 22.21 -3.86
CA LEU A 68 -17.88 22.27 -2.79
C LEU A 68 -17.27 22.78 -1.48
N GLU A 69 -16.04 22.38 -1.16
CA GLU A 69 -15.37 22.73 0.10
C GLU A 69 -15.25 24.25 0.30
N LYS A 70 -15.03 24.98 -0.78
CA LYS A 70 -14.82 26.44 -0.79
C LYS A 70 -16.07 27.27 -0.49
N SER A 71 -17.27 26.70 -0.47
CA SER A 71 -18.50 27.47 -0.29
C SER A 71 -19.54 26.71 0.53
N VAL A 72 -19.91 27.29 1.67
CA VAL A 72 -21.04 26.80 2.49
C VAL A 72 -22.33 26.83 1.68
N LYS A 73 -22.55 27.88 0.86
CA LYS A 73 -23.71 28.00 -0.03
C LYS A 73 -23.80 26.84 -1.03
N ARG A 74 -22.68 26.44 -1.65
CA ARG A 74 -22.66 25.30 -2.58
C ARG A 74 -22.99 23.98 -1.89
N LYS A 75 -22.46 23.78 -0.67
CA LYS A 75 -22.77 22.60 0.15
C LYS A 75 -24.26 22.53 0.48
N GLU A 76 -24.86 23.66 0.86
CA GLU A 76 -26.29 23.74 1.17
C GLU A 76 -27.16 23.51 -0.06
N ASN A 77 -26.84 24.16 -1.18
CA ASN A 77 -27.54 23.95 -2.44
C ASN A 77 -27.49 22.49 -2.89
N LEU A 78 -26.33 21.81 -2.76
CA LEU A 78 -26.20 20.39 -3.09
C LEU A 78 -27.12 19.51 -2.24
N LYS A 79 -27.32 19.83 -0.94
CA LYS A 79 -28.24 19.06 -0.08
C LYS A 79 -29.66 19.04 -0.63
N ASN A 80 -30.16 20.18 -1.14
CA ASN A 80 -31.48 20.26 -1.74
C ASN A 80 -31.63 19.26 -2.92
N PHE A 81 -30.59 19.11 -3.74
CA PHE A 81 -30.57 18.12 -4.83
C PHE A 81 -30.42 16.67 -4.32
N GLN A 82 -29.70 16.45 -3.21
CA GLN A 82 -29.58 15.13 -2.57
C GLN A 82 -30.92 14.66 -2.01
N GLU A 83 -31.65 15.54 -1.31
CA GLU A 83 -32.99 15.25 -0.79
C GLU A 83 -33.95 14.90 -1.92
N LEU A 84 -33.88 15.64 -3.05
CA LEU A 84 -34.72 15.40 -4.22
C LEU A 84 -34.42 14.07 -4.94
N CYS A 85 -33.17 13.57 -4.91
CA CYS A 85 -32.77 12.39 -5.68
C CYS A 85 -32.73 11.10 -4.87
N SER A 86 -32.31 11.16 -3.61
CA SER A 86 -31.97 9.96 -2.83
C SER A 86 -32.46 9.99 -1.37
N GLY A 87 -33.01 11.11 -0.89
CA GLY A 87 -33.49 11.26 0.50
C GLY A 87 -32.40 11.30 1.58
N GLU A 88 -31.20 10.73 1.33
CA GLU A 88 -30.05 10.78 2.23
C GLU A 88 -29.09 11.93 1.89
N THR A 89 -28.85 12.82 2.85
CA THR A 89 -27.81 13.86 2.72
C THR A 89 -26.46 13.32 3.18
N ARG A 90 -25.48 13.34 2.28
CA ARG A 90 -24.17 12.75 2.51
C ARG A 90 -23.06 13.71 2.09
N LYS A 91 -22.08 13.93 2.97
CA LYS A 91 -20.90 14.73 2.62
C LYS A 91 -20.06 14.03 1.55
N ILE A 92 -19.57 14.80 0.58
CA ILE A 92 -18.53 14.35 -0.37
C ILE A 92 -17.23 14.19 0.39
N LEU A 93 -16.55 13.06 0.18
CA LEU A 93 -15.33 12.73 0.89
C LEU A 93 -14.10 13.27 0.15
N LYS A 94 -13.12 13.75 0.92
CA LYS A 94 -11.82 14.14 0.37
C LYS A 94 -11.06 12.90 -0.07
N HIS A 95 -10.73 12.83 -1.35
CA HIS A 95 -9.75 11.89 -1.86
C HIS A 95 -8.32 12.46 -1.67
N VAL A 96 -7.39 11.59 -1.26
CA VAL A 96 -5.96 11.91 -1.21
C VAL A 96 -5.24 10.94 -2.14
N CYS A 97 -4.70 11.45 -3.25
CA CYS A 97 -4.03 10.63 -4.27
C CYS A 97 -2.90 9.76 -3.72
N THR A 98 -2.19 10.21 -2.67
CA THR A 98 -1.13 9.41 -2.01
C THR A 98 -1.65 8.29 -1.10
N ARG A 99 -2.97 8.17 -0.93
CA ARG A 99 -3.64 7.18 -0.06
C ARG A 99 -4.75 6.49 -0.81
N TRP A 100 -4.38 5.48 -1.59
CA TRP A 100 -5.29 4.65 -2.38
C TRP A 100 -6.54 4.16 -1.62
N LEU A 101 -6.43 3.77 -0.35
CA LEU A 101 -7.58 3.36 0.49
C LEU A 101 -8.66 4.44 0.64
N SER A 102 -8.35 5.71 0.36
CA SER A 102 -9.35 6.78 0.34
C SER A 102 -10.12 6.87 -0.98
N LEU A 103 -9.57 6.33 -2.08
CA LEU A 103 -10.21 6.35 -3.39
C LEU A 103 -11.50 5.53 -3.38
N GLY A 104 -11.49 4.31 -2.83
CA GLY A 104 -12.68 3.44 -2.84
C GLY A 104 -13.85 4.06 -2.08
N ARG A 105 -13.56 4.64 -0.91
CA ARG A 105 -14.56 5.35 -0.09
C ARG A 105 -15.06 6.62 -0.79
N ALA A 106 -14.16 7.43 -1.34
CA ALA A 106 -14.52 8.68 -2.00
C ALA A 106 -15.30 8.44 -3.31
N LEU A 107 -14.86 7.48 -4.12
CA LEU A 107 -15.50 7.08 -5.37
C LEU A 107 -16.86 6.42 -5.12
N GLY A 108 -16.96 5.53 -4.13
CA GLY A 108 -18.24 4.95 -3.72
C GLY A 108 -19.24 6.03 -3.33
N ARG A 109 -18.82 6.98 -2.48
CA ARG A 109 -19.66 8.11 -2.08
C ARG A 109 -20.04 9.04 -3.24
N PHE A 110 -19.14 9.18 -4.22
CA PHE A 110 -19.38 9.98 -5.41
C PHE A 110 -20.42 9.33 -6.32
N ILE A 111 -20.34 8.01 -6.53
CA ILE A 111 -21.29 7.26 -7.36
C ILE A 111 -22.68 7.21 -6.71
N GLU A 112 -22.75 7.03 -5.38
CA GLU A 112 -24.02 7.11 -4.62
C GLU A 112 -24.78 8.43 -4.87
N GLN A 113 -24.06 9.52 -5.15
CA GLN A 113 -24.61 10.85 -5.34
C GLN A 113 -24.59 11.32 -6.80
N TRP A 114 -24.36 10.41 -7.74
CA TRP A 114 -24.15 10.76 -9.15
C TRP A 114 -25.28 11.64 -9.70
N ASP A 115 -26.53 11.26 -9.46
CA ASP A 115 -27.69 11.94 -10.05
C ASP A 115 -27.96 13.29 -9.39
N ALA A 116 -27.72 13.41 -8.08
CA ALA A 116 -27.78 14.68 -7.36
C ALA A 116 -26.71 15.66 -7.85
N LEU A 117 -25.48 15.17 -8.03
CA LEU A 117 -24.35 15.95 -8.56
C LEU A 117 -24.63 16.37 -10.01
N LEU A 118 -25.17 15.49 -10.84
CA LEU A 118 -25.52 15.78 -12.23
C LEU A 118 -26.52 16.94 -12.31
N LYS A 119 -27.61 16.88 -11.54
CA LYS A 119 -28.62 17.95 -11.50
C LYS A 119 -28.06 19.25 -10.92
N TYR A 120 -27.26 19.16 -9.85
CA TYR A 120 -26.63 20.33 -9.24
C TYR A 120 -25.71 21.06 -10.24
N PHE A 121 -24.79 20.34 -10.89
CA PHE A 121 -23.87 20.95 -11.84
C PHE A 121 -24.58 21.42 -13.12
N HIS A 122 -25.67 20.77 -13.55
CA HIS A 122 -26.52 21.29 -14.61
C HIS A 122 -27.05 22.70 -14.29
N GLU A 123 -27.56 22.90 -13.08
CA GLU A 123 -28.08 24.22 -12.66
C GLU A 123 -26.98 25.28 -12.53
N GLU A 124 -25.81 24.89 -12.02
CA GLU A 124 -24.63 25.77 -11.95
C GLU A 124 -24.11 26.19 -13.34
N THR A 125 -24.35 25.39 -14.39
CA THR A 125 -24.02 25.78 -15.78
C THR A 125 -25.02 26.73 -16.40
N LYS A 126 -26.29 26.71 -15.98
CA LYS A 126 -27.34 27.60 -16.50
C LYS A 126 -27.29 29.01 -15.92
N THR A 127 -26.82 29.13 -14.68
CA THR A 127 -26.84 30.38 -13.91
C THR A 127 -25.70 31.35 -14.25
N LYS A 128 -24.81 31.01 -15.19
CA LYS A 128 -23.75 31.89 -15.70
C LYS A 128 -24.10 32.42 -17.12
N PRO A 129 -23.79 33.68 -17.46
CA PRO A 129 -24.16 34.28 -18.74
C PRO A 129 -23.52 33.55 -19.94
N GLN A 130 -24.35 33.17 -20.91
CA GLN A 130 -24.07 32.36 -22.11
C GLN A 130 -23.30 33.12 -23.21
N ILE A 131 -22.36 32.46 -23.91
CA ILE A 131 -21.96 32.73 -25.32
C ILE A 131 -21.45 31.41 -25.98
N PRO A 132 -21.62 31.18 -27.31
CA PRO A 132 -22.56 30.24 -27.90
C PRO A 132 -21.99 28.83 -28.18
N SER A 133 -22.96 27.94 -28.37
CA SER A 133 -22.93 26.56 -28.85
C SER A 133 -21.87 26.22 -29.90
N ASN A 134 -20.91 25.41 -29.46
CA ASN A 134 -20.36 24.25 -30.19
C ASN A 134 -19.80 23.24 -29.18
N LEU A 135 -20.67 22.80 -28.25
CA LEU A 135 -20.32 21.84 -27.19
C LEU A 135 -20.26 20.38 -27.70
N SER A 136 -20.92 20.06 -28.81
CA SER A 136 -20.94 18.70 -29.38
C SER A 136 -19.60 18.25 -29.99
N ALA A 137 -18.64 19.17 -30.17
CA ALA A 137 -17.33 18.90 -30.76
C ALA A 137 -16.19 18.84 -29.72
N TYR A 138 -16.45 19.08 -28.42
CA TYR A 138 -15.40 19.08 -27.41
C TYR A 138 -14.94 17.66 -27.08
N LYS A 139 -13.80 17.26 -27.65
CA LYS A 139 -13.08 16.06 -27.22
C LYS A 139 -12.21 16.42 -26.02
N ILE A 140 -12.39 15.67 -24.92
CA ILE A 140 -11.56 15.77 -23.72
C ILE A 140 -10.09 15.61 -24.15
N PRO A 141 -9.18 16.53 -23.79
CA PRO A 141 -7.78 16.40 -24.12
C PRO A 141 -7.20 15.12 -23.53
N LYS A 142 -6.67 14.23 -24.39
CA LYS A 142 -5.74 13.18 -23.96
C LYS A 142 -4.46 13.89 -23.54
N THR A 143 -4.16 13.92 -22.24
CA THR A 143 -2.87 14.43 -21.78
C THR A 143 -1.80 13.37 -22.02
N ASN A 144 -0.93 13.61 -23.02
CA ASN A 144 0.30 12.87 -23.20
C ASN A 144 1.23 13.17 -22.02
N PHE A 145 1.37 12.23 -21.08
CA PHE A 145 2.54 12.24 -20.20
C PHE A 145 3.74 11.71 -20.98
N ALA A 146 4.42 12.63 -21.68
CA ALA A 146 5.83 12.43 -21.96
C ALA A 146 6.53 12.32 -20.60
N SER A 147 7.06 11.13 -20.34
CA SER A 147 7.98 10.93 -19.23
C SER A 147 9.23 11.73 -19.55
N ASN A 148 9.52 12.76 -18.75
CA ASN A 148 10.85 13.38 -18.75
C ASN A 148 11.85 12.37 -18.16
N GLN A 149 12.29 11.45 -19.00
CA GLN A 149 13.58 10.79 -18.92
C GLN A 149 14.49 11.57 -19.85
N ASN A 150 15.30 12.48 -19.31
CA ASN A 150 16.61 12.90 -19.84
C ASN A 150 17.10 14.14 -19.10
N ALA A 151 17.97 13.94 -18.11
CA ALA A 151 19.10 14.81 -17.78
C ALA A 151 19.80 14.24 -16.55
N LEU A 152 20.84 13.42 -16.75
CA LEU A 152 21.97 13.22 -15.84
C LEU A 152 23.07 12.46 -16.61
N LYS A 153 23.70 13.15 -17.58
CA LYS A 153 25.11 12.93 -17.93
C LYS A 153 25.89 14.05 -17.24
N GLY A 154 26.93 13.66 -16.51
CA GLY A 154 27.50 14.42 -15.40
C GLY A 154 28.32 15.66 -15.76
N LYS A 155 28.70 16.38 -14.71
CA LYS A 155 30.09 16.71 -14.38
C LYS A 155 30.20 17.12 -12.91
N SER A 156 31.30 16.68 -12.32
CA SER A 156 31.79 16.90 -10.95
C SER A 156 32.03 18.38 -10.65
N GLN A 157 31.69 18.82 -9.42
CA GLN A 157 32.65 19.45 -8.50
C GLN A 157 32.03 19.72 -7.12
N HIS A 158 32.86 19.53 -6.10
CA HIS A 158 32.61 19.69 -4.67
C HIS A 158 32.17 21.12 -4.28
N THR A 159 31.28 21.23 -3.29
CA THR A 159 31.50 21.99 -2.04
C THR A 159 30.35 21.75 -1.06
N GLU A 160 30.71 21.62 0.21
CA GLU A 160 29.85 21.34 1.36
C GLU A 160 28.99 22.56 1.74
N SER A 161 27.71 22.35 2.08
CA SER A 161 27.06 22.93 3.28
C SER A 161 25.55 22.59 3.39
N ASN A 162 25.21 22.01 4.55
CA ASN A 162 23.94 21.95 5.31
C ASN A 162 22.53 21.90 4.64
N PRO A 163 21.65 20.96 5.06
CA PRO A 163 20.27 20.86 4.58
C PRO A 163 19.26 21.55 5.52
N LEU A 164 18.52 22.54 5.01
CA LEU A 164 17.35 23.10 5.71
C LEU A 164 16.14 23.26 4.76
N LYS A 165 14.99 22.77 5.25
CA LYS A 165 13.60 23.13 4.89
C LYS A 165 13.05 22.64 3.53
N ARG A 166 12.42 21.46 3.54
CA ARG A 166 11.26 21.19 2.66
C ARG A 166 10.03 21.89 3.24
N LYS A 167 9.73 23.08 2.73
CA LYS A 167 8.46 23.78 2.93
C LYS A 167 7.55 23.40 1.76
N CYS A 168 6.36 22.88 2.06
CA CYS A 168 5.27 22.86 1.08
C CYS A 168 4.93 24.31 0.77
N LEU A 169 5.20 24.74 -0.46
CA LEU A 169 4.75 26.04 -0.97
C LEU A 169 3.29 25.90 -1.39
N GLU A 170 2.41 26.40 -0.53
CA GLU A 170 1.32 27.24 -0.99
C GLU A 170 1.97 28.50 -1.58
N ASP A 171 1.75 28.77 -2.86
CA ASP A 171 1.92 30.12 -3.37
C ASP A 171 0.92 30.41 -4.50
N SER A 172 0.02 31.33 -4.16
CA SER A 172 -0.74 32.14 -5.08
C SER A 172 0.17 33.26 -5.57
N SER A 173 0.59 33.29 -6.83
CA SER A 173 0.92 34.56 -7.48
C SER A 173 0.94 34.49 -9.01
N LYS A 174 0.27 35.49 -9.56
CA LYS A 174 0.36 36.14 -10.88
C LYS A 174 1.68 35.87 -11.63
N VAL A 175 1.57 35.43 -12.89
CA VAL A 175 2.63 35.56 -13.89
C VAL A 175 2.15 36.55 -14.95
N ASN A 176 2.97 37.59 -15.17
CA ASN A 176 2.77 38.64 -16.16
C ASN A 176 2.85 38.07 -17.57
N PHE A 177 1.85 38.41 -18.40
CA PHE A 177 1.87 38.20 -19.84
C PHE A 177 2.80 39.23 -20.49
N VAL A 178 3.87 38.77 -21.13
CA VAL A 178 4.47 39.51 -22.25
C VAL A 178 3.77 39.02 -23.51
N LYS A 179 3.19 39.97 -24.26
CA LYS A 179 2.49 39.76 -25.51
C LYS A 179 3.50 39.48 -26.62
N GLU A 180 3.34 38.36 -27.31
CA GLU A 180 3.61 38.29 -28.74
C GLU A 180 2.29 37.95 -29.44
N VAL A 181 1.92 38.88 -30.31
CA VAL A 181 0.70 38.84 -31.13
C VAL A 181 1.10 38.20 -32.44
N GLU A 182 0.50 37.06 -32.79
CA GLU A 182 0.19 36.75 -34.18
C GLU A 182 -0.94 35.70 -34.25
N GLY A 183 -1.93 35.98 -35.09
CA GLY A 183 -3.32 35.60 -34.91
C GLY A 183 -3.68 34.12 -35.07
N LYS A 184 -4.64 33.67 -34.24
CA LYS A 184 -5.63 32.61 -34.54
C LYS A 184 -6.79 32.68 -33.53
N LYS A 185 -8.00 32.41 -34.01
CA LYS A 185 -9.32 32.59 -33.37
C LYS A 185 -9.38 32.15 -31.89
N LYS A 186 -9.94 33.00 -31.01
CA LYS A 186 -10.22 32.70 -29.59
C LYS A 186 -11.15 31.47 -29.46
N GLN A 187 -10.61 30.37 -28.98
CA GLN A 187 -11.37 29.20 -28.53
C GLN A 187 -11.72 29.41 -27.05
N SER A 188 -13.01 29.47 -26.69
CA SER A 188 -13.44 29.74 -25.31
C SER A 188 -13.02 28.60 -24.38
N SER A 189 -12.39 28.93 -23.25
CA SER A 189 -12.01 27.94 -22.26
C SER A 189 -13.24 27.51 -21.45
N ILE A 190 -13.67 26.26 -21.59
CA ILE A 190 -14.77 25.67 -20.81
C ILE A 190 -14.48 25.81 -19.31
N SER A 191 -15.48 26.28 -18.54
CA SER A 191 -15.41 26.46 -17.08
C SER A 191 -15.27 25.12 -16.33
N ARG A 192 -14.88 25.17 -15.05
CA ARG A 192 -14.71 23.95 -14.24
C ARG A 192 -16.03 23.21 -14.06
N GLU A 193 -17.11 23.95 -13.85
CA GLU A 193 -18.46 23.44 -13.64
C GLU A 193 -19.00 22.75 -14.89
N GLU A 194 -18.83 23.37 -16.06
CA GLU A 194 -19.19 22.76 -17.35
C GLU A 194 -18.39 21.49 -17.63
N ARG A 195 -17.09 21.45 -17.31
CA ARG A 195 -16.29 20.22 -17.44
C ARG A 195 -16.81 19.10 -16.54
N ILE A 196 -17.14 19.40 -15.29
CA ILE A 196 -17.70 18.42 -14.35
C ILE A 196 -19.07 17.95 -14.82
N PHE A 197 -19.93 18.87 -15.24
CA PHE A 197 -21.26 18.54 -15.78
C PHE A 197 -21.17 17.61 -16.99
N TYR A 198 -20.32 17.95 -17.99
CA TYR A 198 -20.13 17.13 -19.18
C TYR A 198 -19.65 15.72 -18.84
N LEU A 199 -18.73 15.60 -17.89
CA LEU A 199 -18.23 14.32 -17.44
C LEU A 199 -19.34 13.48 -16.78
N LEU A 200 -20.12 14.09 -15.89
CA LEU A 200 -21.25 13.45 -15.19
C LEU A 200 -22.40 13.06 -16.13
N SER A 201 -22.52 13.74 -17.27
CA SER A 201 -23.58 13.51 -18.26
C SER A 201 -23.30 12.30 -19.17
N SER A 202 -22.10 11.72 -19.10
CA SER A 202 -21.70 10.57 -19.91
C SER A 202 -21.86 9.26 -19.14
N ASP A 203 -22.74 8.39 -19.64
CA ASP A 203 -22.93 7.05 -19.09
C ASP A 203 -21.66 6.20 -19.21
N LEU A 204 -20.83 6.43 -20.24
CA LEU A 204 -19.52 5.79 -20.38
C LEU A 204 -18.58 6.17 -19.22
N ASN A 205 -18.56 7.44 -18.80
CA ASN A 205 -17.79 7.88 -17.63
C ASN A 205 -18.34 7.30 -16.32
N LYS A 206 -19.67 7.19 -16.20
CA LYS A 206 -20.31 6.50 -15.07
C LYS A 206 -19.89 5.03 -15.02
N ALA A 207 -19.85 4.36 -16.17
CA ALA A 207 -19.37 2.98 -16.29
C ALA A 207 -17.89 2.84 -15.90
N TYR A 208 -17.00 3.75 -16.30
CA TYR A 208 -15.60 3.73 -15.86
C TYR A 208 -15.44 3.90 -14.35
N CYS A 209 -16.19 4.83 -13.73
CA CYS A 209 -16.20 5.01 -12.29
C CYS A 209 -16.68 3.74 -11.57
N SER A 210 -17.79 3.15 -12.00
CA SER A 210 -18.33 1.90 -11.44
C SER A 210 -17.37 0.72 -11.62
N PHE A 211 -16.72 0.63 -12.77
CA PHE A 211 -15.69 -0.38 -13.03
C PHE A 211 -14.53 -0.25 -12.04
N VAL A 212 -13.97 0.94 -11.87
CA VAL A 212 -12.85 1.15 -10.93
C VAL A 212 -13.27 0.89 -9.49
N LEU A 213 -14.49 1.26 -9.09
CA LEU A 213 -15.01 0.92 -7.76
C LEU A 213 -15.11 -0.60 -7.56
N SER A 214 -15.44 -1.36 -8.60
CA SER A 214 -15.50 -2.82 -8.51
C SER A 214 -14.11 -3.47 -8.40
N THR A 215 -13.10 -2.94 -9.09
CA THR A 215 -11.74 -3.51 -9.14
C THR A 215 -10.86 -3.05 -7.99
N ILE A 216 -11.17 -1.91 -7.35
CA ILE A 216 -10.34 -1.36 -6.27
C ILE A 216 -10.15 -2.34 -5.12
N LYS A 217 -11.20 -3.12 -4.81
CA LYS A 217 -11.23 -4.10 -3.72
C LYS A 217 -10.12 -5.14 -3.83
N ILE A 218 -9.71 -5.48 -5.05
CA ILE A 218 -8.61 -6.42 -5.35
C ILE A 218 -7.30 -5.90 -4.76
N PHE A 219 -7.02 -4.60 -4.92
CA PHE A 219 -5.82 -3.98 -4.38
C PHE A 219 -5.95 -3.65 -2.89
N GLU A 220 -7.15 -3.29 -2.42
CA GLU A 220 -7.39 -2.95 -1.01
C GLU A 220 -7.22 -4.15 -0.08
N SER A 221 -7.65 -5.35 -0.48
CA SER A 221 -7.50 -6.58 0.32
C SER A 221 -6.02 -6.87 0.59
N VAL A 222 -5.20 -6.87 -0.45
CA VAL A 222 -3.75 -7.11 -0.37
C VAL A 222 -3.06 -5.99 0.40
N ASN A 223 -3.42 -4.73 0.12
CA ASN A 223 -2.85 -3.59 0.83
C ASN A 223 -3.15 -3.62 2.35
N THR A 224 -4.30 -4.16 2.75
CA THR A 224 -4.65 -4.33 4.17
C THR A 224 -3.80 -5.44 4.80
N LEU A 225 -3.58 -6.55 4.09
CA LEU A 225 -2.70 -7.63 4.55
C LEU A 225 -1.27 -7.15 4.75
N LEU A 226 -0.72 -6.40 3.79
CA LEU A 226 0.65 -5.86 3.87
C LEU A 226 0.80 -4.74 4.92
N GLN A 227 -0.29 -4.22 5.46
CA GLN A 227 -0.26 -3.26 6.57
C GLN A 227 -0.37 -3.92 7.95
N SER A 228 -0.64 -5.22 7.99
CA SER A 228 -0.80 -5.95 9.24
C SER A 228 0.48 -5.95 10.07
N ALA A 229 0.34 -6.07 11.39
CA ALA A 229 1.47 -6.20 12.30
C ALA A 229 1.97 -7.65 12.43
N SER A 230 1.19 -8.63 11.95
CA SER A 230 1.64 -10.03 11.94
C SER A 230 2.70 -10.24 10.86
N PRO A 231 3.66 -11.14 11.08
CA PRO A 231 4.70 -11.41 10.09
C PRO A 231 4.09 -12.07 8.86
N LYS A 232 4.26 -11.41 7.71
CA LYS A 232 3.80 -11.90 6.40
C LYS A 232 4.95 -12.24 5.47
N SER A 233 6.21 -12.13 5.88
CA SER A 233 7.36 -12.43 5.02
C SER A 233 7.30 -13.84 4.40
N PRO A 234 6.94 -14.92 5.13
CA PRO A 234 6.83 -16.26 4.54
C PRO A 234 5.64 -16.41 3.58
N LEU A 235 4.64 -15.53 3.67
CA LEU A 235 3.42 -15.59 2.87
C LEU A 235 3.45 -14.58 1.71
N LEU A 236 4.48 -13.73 1.63
CA LEU A 236 4.46 -12.56 0.76
C LEU A 236 4.43 -12.96 -0.72
N ILE A 237 5.24 -13.93 -1.14
CA ILE A 237 5.24 -14.41 -2.53
C ILE A 237 3.86 -14.98 -2.91
N GLN A 238 3.28 -15.79 -2.02
CA GLN A 238 1.93 -16.34 -2.21
C GLN A 238 0.90 -15.22 -2.36
N ILE A 239 0.88 -14.25 -1.45
CA ILE A 239 -0.04 -13.09 -1.49
C ILE A 239 0.08 -12.32 -2.82
N LEU A 240 1.30 -12.10 -3.31
CA LEU A 240 1.52 -11.37 -4.55
C LEU A 240 1.16 -12.18 -5.80
N ASN A 241 1.40 -13.49 -5.79
CA ASN A 241 0.96 -14.39 -6.84
C ASN A 241 -0.57 -14.50 -6.88
N ASP A 242 -1.22 -14.56 -5.72
CA ASP A 242 -2.68 -14.58 -5.64
C ASP A 242 -3.30 -13.29 -6.17
N LEU A 243 -2.69 -12.13 -5.90
CA LEU A 243 -3.09 -10.86 -6.52
C LEU A 243 -3.01 -10.92 -8.06
N LEU A 244 -1.87 -11.39 -8.60
CA LEU A 244 -1.66 -11.47 -10.04
C LEU A 244 -2.65 -12.46 -10.68
N LYS A 245 -2.87 -13.61 -10.04
CA LYS A 245 -3.86 -14.61 -10.46
C LYS A 245 -5.27 -14.05 -10.41
N GLU A 246 -5.63 -13.31 -9.36
CA GLU A 246 -6.93 -12.64 -9.25
C GLU A 246 -7.14 -11.66 -10.40
N LEU A 247 -6.14 -10.85 -10.75
CA LEU A 247 -6.21 -9.96 -11.92
C LEU A 247 -6.41 -10.76 -13.22
N TYR A 248 -5.69 -11.86 -13.43
CA TYR A 248 -5.89 -12.72 -14.59
C TYR A 248 -7.31 -13.29 -14.68
N THR A 249 -7.92 -13.66 -13.55
CA THR A 249 -9.31 -14.16 -13.57
C THR A 249 -10.30 -13.16 -14.16
N LYS A 250 -9.96 -11.86 -14.18
CA LYS A 250 -10.85 -10.83 -14.69
C LYS A 250 -10.87 -10.72 -16.22
N PHE A 251 -9.76 -11.07 -16.90
CA PHE A 251 -9.63 -10.80 -18.33
C PHE A 251 -8.84 -11.83 -19.16
N VAL A 252 -8.16 -12.79 -18.55
CA VAL A 252 -7.35 -13.82 -19.25
C VAL A 252 -8.11 -15.15 -19.27
N LYS A 253 -7.98 -15.91 -20.36
CA LYS A 253 -8.57 -17.24 -20.51
C LYS A 253 -7.95 -18.22 -19.48
N PRO A 254 -8.75 -19.03 -18.77
CA PRO A 254 -8.23 -19.97 -17.77
C PRO A 254 -7.23 -21.00 -18.32
N SER A 255 -7.42 -21.44 -19.57
CA SER A 255 -6.53 -22.39 -20.25
C SER A 255 -5.11 -21.84 -20.38
N VAL A 256 -4.96 -20.55 -20.67
CA VAL A 256 -3.65 -19.90 -20.82
C VAL A 256 -2.93 -19.80 -19.47
N VAL A 257 -3.67 -19.47 -18.41
CA VAL A 257 -3.12 -19.33 -17.05
C VAL A 257 -2.70 -20.70 -16.49
N LYS A 258 -3.49 -21.76 -16.70
CA LYS A 258 -3.17 -23.12 -16.23
C LYS A 258 -1.92 -23.70 -16.89
N ASN A 259 -1.68 -23.36 -18.16
CA ASN A 259 -0.60 -23.95 -18.96
C ASN A 259 0.70 -23.14 -18.94
N SER A 260 0.79 -22.09 -18.11
CA SER A 260 1.93 -21.18 -18.08
C SER A 260 2.38 -20.89 -16.65
N VAL A 261 3.67 -20.65 -16.47
CA VAL A 261 4.18 -20.05 -15.23
C VAL A 261 3.53 -18.66 -15.07
N LEU A 262 3.01 -18.34 -13.88
CA LEU A 262 2.17 -17.18 -13.63
C LEU A 262 2.76 -15.86 -14.16
N ILE A 263 4.04 -15.61 -13.87
CA ILE A 263 4.79 -14.42 -14.31
C ILE A 263 5.09 -14.37 -15.83
N ARG A 264 4.95 -15.50 -16.54
CA ARG A 264 5.22 -15.63 -17.99
C ARG A 264 3.95 -15.73 -18.84
N VAL A 265 2.77 -15.59 -18.23
CA VAL A 265 1.49 -15.59 -18.96
C VAL A 265 1.51 -14.47 -20.00
N ALA A 266 1.24 -14.80 -21.27
CA ALA A 266 1.17 -13.82 -22.35
C ALA A 266 -0.19 -13.09 -22.37
N TYR A 267 -0.52 -12.40 -21.28
CA TYR A 267 -1.82 -11.74 -21.06
C TYR A 267 -2.06 -10.52 -21.96
N ASN A 268 -1.02 -9.95 -22.58
CA ASN A 268 -1.15 -8.83 -23.52
C ASN A 268 -1.70 -9.23 -24.90
N SER A 269 -1.67 -10.53 -25.23
CA SER A 269 -2.23 -11.02 -26.49
C SER A 269 -3.75 -11.13 -26.42
N LEU A 270 -4.45 -10.50 -27.36
CA LEU A 270 -5.92 -10.54 -27.43
C LEU A 270 -6.45 -11.99 -27.57
N ALA A 271 -5.72 -12.87 -28.28
CA ALA A 271 -6.09 -14.28 -28.43
C ALA A 271 -6.17 -15.02 -27.08
N ASN A 272 -5.35 -14.59 -26.12
CA ASN A 272 -5.28 -15.16 -24.77
C ASN A 272 -6.27 -14.53 -23.78
N GLN A 273 -6.89 -13.43 -24.16
CA GLN A 273 -7.87 -12.72 -23.33
C GLN A 273 -9.27 -13.27 -23.55
N LYS A 274 -10.13 -13.07 -22.56
CA LYS A 274 -11.55 -13.42 -22.64
C LYS A 274 -12.28 -12.49 -23.60
N ASP A 275 -13.40 -12.99 -24.11
CA ASP A 275 -14.34 -12.19 -24.91
C ASP A 275 -15.08 -11.16 -24.03
N ASP A 276 -15.69 -10.15 -24.64
CA ASP A 276 -16.29 -8.98 -23.95
C ASP A 276 -17.34 -9.37 -22.88
N ASN A 277 -18.12 -10.41 -23.18
CA ASN A 277 -19.17 -10.92 -22.29
C ASN A 277 -18.59 -11.63 -21.06
N ASP A 278 -17.41 -12.23 -21.19
CA ASP A 278 -16.77 -13.04 -20.15
C ASP A 278 -15.80 -12.25 -19.25
N LEU A 279 -15.56 -10.98 -19.57
CA LEU A 279 -14.79 -10.08 -18.71
C LEU A 279 -15.48 -9.88 -17.35
N ILE A 280 -14.72 -9.92 -16.26
CA ILE A 280 -15.29 -9.70 -14.92
C ILE A 280 -15.13 -8.22 -14.55
N ILE A 281 -16.20 -7.44 -14.77
CA ILE A 281 -16.21 -5.97 -14.60
C ILE A 281 -17.15 -5.47 -13.49
N GLY A 282 -17.85 -6.39 -12.80
CA GLY A 282 -18.87 -6.11 -11.79
C GLY A 282 -20.29 -5.95 -12.38
N ASN A 283 -21.31 -6.39 -11.64
CA ASN A 283 -22.70 -6.42 -12.12
C ASN A 283 -23.27 -5.01 -12.37
N GLN A 284 -23.08 -4.08 -11.44
CA GLN A 284 -23.51 -2.68 -11.61
C GLN A 284 -22.87 -2.05 -12.86
N THR A 285 -21.59 -2.33 -13.11
CA THR A 285 -20.89 -1.88 -14.31
C THR A 285 -21.48 -2.52 -15.56
N ARG A 286 -21.80 -3.82 -15.52
CA ARG A 286 -22.38 -4.56 -16.65
C ARG A 286 -23.74 -3.98 -17.06
N GLU A 287 -24.60 -3.68 -16.09
CA GLU A 287 -25.90 -3.04 -16.33
C GLU A 287 -25.74 -1.70 -17.06
N LEU A 288 -24.82 -0.84 -16.59
CA LEU A 288 -24.50 0.44 -17.23
C LEU A 288 -23.91 0.25 -18.64
N VAL A 289 -23.03 -0.73 -18.83
CA VAL A 289 -22.40 -0.99 -20.13
C VAL A 289 -23.43 -1.50 -21.14
N ASN A 290 -24.43 -2.28 -20.70
CA ASN A 290 -25.48 -2.80 -21.57
C ASN A 290 -26.34 -1.67 -22.18
N SER A 291 -26.55 -0.57 -21.47
CA SER A 291 -27.26 0.62 -21.98
C SER A 291 -26.43 1.54 -22.87
N LEU A 292 -25.11 1.32 -22.99
CA LEU A 292 -24.24 2.12 -23.86
C LEU A 292 -24.45 1.82 -25.35
N LYS A 293 -24.05 2.76 -26.20
CA LYS A 293 -24.00 2.56 -27.66
C LYS A 293 -22.89 1.58 -28.03
N ASP A 294 -23.00 0.90 -29.17
CA ASP A 294 -22.05 -0.15 -29.57
C ASP A 294 -20.60 0.34 -29.68
N HIS A 295 -20.38 1.56 -30.18
CA HIS A 295 -19.04 2.15 -30.25
C HIS A 295 -18.46 2.43 -28.86
N GLU A 296 -19.30 2.87 -27.90
CA GLU A 296 -18.90 3.12 -26.51
C GLU A 296 -18.63 1.81 -25.77
N LYS A 297 -19.41 0.75 -26.03
CA LYS A 297 -19.15 -0.61 -25.51
C LYS A 297 -17.79 -1.11 -25.97
N LYS A 298 -17.51 -1.00 -27.28
CA LYS A 298 -16.22 -1.41 -27.86
C LYS A 298 -15.05 -0.62 -27.25
N GLU A 299 -15.21 0.69 -27.09
CA GLU A 299 -14.21 1.53 -26.43
C GLU A 299 -14.00 1.11 -24.98
N PHE A 300 -15.08 0.94 -24.22
CA PHE A 300 -15.05 0.53 -22.82
C PHE A 300 -14.28 -0.77 -22.62
N PHE A 301 -14.59 -1.82 -23.38
CA PHE A 301 -13.93 -3.12 -23.24
C PHE A 301 -12.46 -3.10 -23.68
N GLN A 302 -12.09 -2.26 -24.65
CA GLN A 302 -10.69 -2.02 -24.99
C GLN A 302 -9.93 -1.35 -23.83
N CYS A 303 -10.53 -0.35 -23.20
CA CYS A 303 -9.95 0.34 -22.05
C CYS A 303 -9.84 -0.57 -20.82
N VAL A 304 -10.83 -1.43 -20.55
CA VAL A 304 -10.79 -2.43 -19.47
C VAL A 304 -9.64 -3.41 -19.65
N ARG A 305 -9.42 -3.92 -20.88
CA ARG A 305 -8.27 -4.81 -21.16
C ARG A 305 -6.94 -4.11 -20.92
N LYS A 306 -6.81 -2.86 -21.38
CA LYS A 306 -5.61 -2.03 -21.15
C LYS A 306 -5.39 -1.74 -19.67
N TYR A 307 -6.46 -1.51 -18.90
CA TYR A 307 -6.41 -1.33 -17.45
C TYR A 307 -5.77 -2.54 -16.76
N PHE A 308 -6.31 -3.75 -16.98
CA PHE A 308 -5.79 -4.95 -16.34
C PHE A 308 -4.38 -5.30 -16.83
N SER A 309 -4.14 -5.17 -18.15
CA SER A 309 -2.83 -5.41 -18.75
C SER A 309 -1.77 -4.48 -18.14
N SER A 310 -2.08 -3.18 -17.96
CA SER A 310 -1.17 -2.20 -17.37
C SER A 310 -0.86 -2.50 -15.89
N ALA A 311 -1.86 -2.98 -15.14
CA ALA A 311 -1.66 -3.44 -13.76
C ALA A 311 -0.72 -4.64 -13.69
N CYS A 312 -0.97 -5.66 -14.53
CA CYS A 312 -0.17 -6.88 -14.61
C CYS A 312 1.27 -6.57 -15.06
N ASP A 313 1.44 -5.71 -16.06
CA ASP A 313 2.74 -5.23 -16.57
C ASP A 313 3.57 -4.61 -15.43
N TYR A 314 2.95 -3.78 -14.59
CA TYR A 314 3.65 -3.17 -13.47
C TYR A 314 4.02 -4.21 -12.41
N ILE A 315 3.09 -5.09 -12.04
CA ILE A 315 3.31 -6.13 -11.02
C ILE A 315 4.44 -7.06 -11.44
N VAL A 316 4.36 -7.67 -12.63
CA VAL A 316 5.37 -8.61 -13.14
C VAL A 316 6.76 -7.96 -13.23
N ARG A 317 6.84 -6.67 -13.58
CA ARG A 317 8.13 -5.96 -13.72
C ARG A 317 8.71 -5.42 -12.41
N LYS A 318 7.88 -5.11 -11.40
CA LYS A 318 8.32 -4.33 -10.22
C LYS A 318 8.14 -5.04 -8.89
N PHE A 319 7.31 -6.07 -8.80
CA PHE A 319 7.10 -6.77 -7.55
C PHE A 319 8.20 -7.82 -7.34
N PRO A 320 8.57 -8.14 -6.08
CA PRO A 320 9.64 -9.08 -5.76
C PRO A 320 9.19 -10.55 -5.92
N LEU A 321 8.48 -10.90 -7.00
CA LEU A 321 7.87 -12.22 -7.24
C LEU A 321 8.88 -13.37 -7.36
N GLN A 322 10.14 -13.05 -7.64
CA GLN A 322 11.25 -14.00 -7.77
C GLN A 322 12.37 -13.71 -6.76
N ASN A 323 12.10 -12.93 -5.71
CA ASN A 323 13.13 -12.61 -4.73
C ASN A 323 13.51 -13.87 -3.93
N GLU A 324 14.78 -14.26 -4.01
CA GLU A 324 15.29 -15.48 -3.38
C GLU A 324 15.10 -15.51 -1.86
N VAL A 325 15.27 -14.36 -1.19
CA VAL A 325 15.12 -14.32 0.27
C VAL A 325 13.67 -14.57 0.67
N LEU A 326 12.70 -13.99 -0.05
CA LEU A 326 11.28 -14.21 0.21
C LEU A 326 10.84 -15.64 -0.14
N LEU A 327 11.36 -16.21 -1.24
CA LEU A 327 11.09 -17.61 -1.62
C LEU A 327 11.60 -18.61 -0.58
N ASN A 328 12.80 -18.37 -0.03
CA ASN A 328 13.35 -19.19 1.04
C ASN A 328 12.63 -18.94 2.38
N ALA A 329 12.16 -17.72 2.64
CA ALA A 329 11.45 -17.38 3.88
C ALA A 329 10.14 -18.18 4.08
N GLU A 330 9.57 -18.73 3.01
CA GLU A 330 8.40 -19.64 3.06
C GLU A 330 8.58 -20.81 4.03
N VAL A 331 9.82 -21.24 4.31
CA VAL A 331 10.10 -22.32 5.27
C VAL A 331 9.63 -22.00 6.70
N ALA A 332 9.44 -20.71 7.03
CA ALA A 332 8.87 -20.30 8.31
C ALA A 332 7.33 -20.36 8.36
N ASN A 333 6.67 -20.76 7.27
CA ASN A 333 5.26 -21.13 7.28
C ASN A 333 5.10 -22.56 7.83
N LEU A 334 4.94 -22.68 9.15
CA LEU A 334 4.79 -23.98 9.82
C LEU A 334 3.59 -24.79 9.32
N LYS A 335 2.55 -24.16 8.74
CA LYS A 335 1.41 -24.89 8.14
C LYS A 335 1.79 -25.69 6.89
N GLN A 336 2.94 -25.42 6.28
CA GLN A 336 3.44 -26.09 5.07
C GLN A 336 4.86 -26.64 5.25
N ILE A 337 5.29 -26.84 6.49
CA ILE A 337 6.64 -27.33 6.80
C ILE A 337 6.90 -28.73 6.23
N GLU A 338 5.88 -29.58 6.16
CA GLU A 338 5.92 -30.92 5.53
C GLU A 338 6.39 -30.89 4.07
N ASN A 339 6.04 -29.83 3.33
CA ASN A 339 6.36 -29.67 1.91
C ASN A 339 7.62 -28.82 1.68
N SER A 340 8.33 -28.45 2.75
CA SER A 340 9.50 -27.57 2.69
C SER A 340 10.81 -28.35 2.73
N SER A 341 11.82 -27.85 2.03
CA SER A 341 13.18 -28.40 2.05
C SER A 341 14.06 -27.70 3.08
N PHE A 342 14.96 -28.46 3.73
CA PHE A 342 15.97 -27.91 4.63
C PHE A 342 16.93 -26.94 3.93
N GLU A 343 17.10 -27.05 2.60
CA GLU A 343 17.90 -26.11 1.80
C GLU A 343 17.46 -24.66 1.99
N LYS A 344 16.16 -24.42 2.22
CA LYS A 344 15.64 -23.07 2.50
C LYS A 344 16.15 -22.51 3.83
N ILE A 345 16.34 -23.36 4.85
CA ILE A 345 16.98 -22.96 6.12
C ILE A 345 18.47 -22.77 5.90
N ARG A 346 19.11 -23.70 5.18
CA ARG A 346 20.55 -23.63 4.86
C ARG A 346 20.91 -22.32 4.17
N PHE A 347 20.09 -21.86 3.22
CA PHE A 347 20.22 -20.54 2.59
C PHE A 347 20.37 -19.40 3.62
N PHE A 348 19.58 -19.40 4.70
CA PHE A 348 19.68 -18.36 5.74
C PHE A 348 20.90 -18.55 6.62
N ILE A 349 21.31 -19.78 6.93
CA ILE A 349 22.51 -20.05 7.71
C ILE A 349 23.76 -19.62 6.93
N ASP A 350 23.84 -19.95 5.65
CA ASP A 350 24.96 -19.57 4.78
C ASP A 350 25.04 -18.04 4.61
N LYS A 351 23.88 -17.38 4.43
CA LYS A 351 23.81 -15.92 4.28
C LYS A 351 24.04 -15.18 5.61
N PHE A 352 23.63 -15.77 6.73
CA PHE A 352 23.70 -15.18 8.07
C PHE A 352 24.20 -16.22 9.09
N PRO A 353 25.52 -16.51 9.14
CA PRO A 353 26.07 -17.57 9.99
C PRO A 353 25.75 -17.45 11.49
N PHE A 354 25.51 -16.22 11.97
CA PHE A 354 25.14 -15.95 13.37
C PHE A 354 23.77 -16.51 13.77
N LEU A 355 22.93 -16.92 12.80
CA LEU A 355 21.63 -17.56 13.09
C LEU A 355 21.81 -18.97 13.66
N LEU A 356 22.92 -19.65 13.35
CA LEU A 356 23.25 -20.94 13.91
C LEU A 356 23.84 -20.75 15.31
N THR A 357 23.08 -21.13 16.34
CA THR A 357 23.58 -21.11 17.72
C THR A 357 24.51 -22.31 17.94
N ILE A 358 25.81 -22.06 18.08
CA ILE A 358 26.83 -23.08 18.35
C ILE A 358 27.17 -23.06 19.84
N LYS A 359 27.19 -24.22 20.50
CA LYS A 359 27.56 -24.35 21.92
C LYS A 359 29.09 -24.39 22.09
N GLU A 360 29.61 -24.07 23.28
CA GLU A 360 31.06 -23.93 23.54
C GLU A 360 31.91 -25.13 23.11
N ASN A 361 31.37 -26.35 23.16
CA ASN A 361 32.07 -27.60 22.81
C ASN A 361 31.51 -28.29 21.57
N GLU A 362 30.88 -27.55 20.65
CA GLU A 362 30.22 -28.10 19.47
C GLU A 362 30.82 -27.53 18.19
N CYS A 363 31.05 -28.36 17.16
CA CYS A 363 31.52 -27.86 15.88
C CYS A 363 30.36 -27.36 15.00
N HIS A 364 30.67 -26.61 13.95
CA HIS A 364 29.66 -26.08 13.02
C HIS A 364 28.80 -27.17 12.39
N ASN A 365 29.40 -28.31 12.01
CA ASN A 365 28.68 -29.40 11.35
C ASN A 365 27.72 -30.09 12.33
N ASP A 366 28.18 -30.43 13.54
CA ASP A 366 27.32 -31.01 14.59
C ASP A 366 26.13 -30.08 14.89
N ALA A 367 26.40 -28.78 14.93
CA ALA A 367 25.39 -27.77 15.16
C ALA A 367 24.32 -27.72 14.06
N LEU A 368 24.74 -27.89 12.81
CA LEU A 368 23.90 -27.91 11.63
C LEU A 368 23.12 -29.23 11.52
N ASP A 369 23.74 -30.36 11.86
CA ASP A 369 23.11 -31.67 11.89
C ASP A 369 21.97 -31.71 12.92
N GLU A 370 22.18 -31.15 14.12
CA GLU A 370 21.12 -31.03 15.12
C GLU A 370 19.97 -30.11 14.63
N LEU A 371 20.30 -29.01 13.94
CA LEU A 371 19.27 -28.15 13.35
C LEU A 371 18.47 -28.88 12.26
N GLN A 372 19.12 -29.69 11.43
CA GLN A 372 18.49 -30.51 10.41
C GLN A 372 17.60 -31.60 11.01
N ASN A 373 18.06 -32.25 12.09
CA ASN A 373 17.27 -33.22 12.84
C ASN A 373 16.03 -32.58 13.47
N GLN A 374 16.16 -31.38 14.05
CA GLN A 374 15.03 -30.62 14.58
C GLN A 374 14.03 -30.26 13.49
N PHE A 375 14.51 -29.84 12.31
CA PHE A 375 13.66 -29.56 11.15
C PHE A 375 12.89 -30.80 10.71
N SER A 376 13.59 -31.92 10.51
CA SER A 376 12.97 -33.19 10.11
C SER A 376 11.91 -33.65 11.12
N ALA A 377 12.21 -33.58 12.43
CA ALA A 377 11.24 -33.93 13.47
C ALA A 377 10.02 -32.98 13.49
N ALA A 378 10.22 -31.69 13.24
CA ALA A 378 9.12 -30.71 13.17
C ALA A 378 8.17 -30.95 11.98
N GLN A 379 8.62 -31.62 10.91
CA GLN A 379 7.76 -31.98 9.77
C GLN A 379 6.69 -33.02 10.12
N PHE A 380 6.84 -33.74 11.23
CA PHE A 380 5.85 -34.69 11.73
C PHE A 380 4.86 -34.09 12.74
N GLU A 381 5.03 -32.81 13.10
CA GLU A 381 4.11 -32.12 14.01
C GLU A 381 2.93 -31.53 13.23
N ASP A 382 1.72 -31.57 13.81
CA ASP A 382 0.53 -31.01 13.17
C ASP A 382 0.31 -29.54 13.57
N PHE A 383 0.76 -28.63 12.71
CA PHE A 383 0.46 -27.20 12.84
C PHE A 383 -0.78 -26.77 12.04
N ALA A 384 -1.22 -27.56 11.06
CA ALA A 384 -2.31 -27.20 10.17
C ALA A 384 -3.66 -27.21 10.89
N SER A 385 -3.87 -28.15 11.80
CA SER A 385 -5.11 -28.31 12.57
C SER A 385 -5.23 -27.38 13.79
N SER A 386 -4.21 -26.57 14.08
CA SER A 386 -4.16 -25.74 15.31
C SER A 386 -5.20 -24.61 15.37
N GLY A 387 -5.82 -24.24 14.24
CA GLY A 387 -6.72 -23.08 14.15
C GLY A 387 -6.04 -21.71 14.32
N GLU A 388 -4.72 -21.68 14.55
CA GLU A 388 -3.95 -20.45 14.70
C GLU A 388 -3.43 -19.96 13.34
N ASP A 389 -3.61 -18.67 13.05
CA ASP A 389 -3.23 -18.05 11.77
C ASP A 389 -1.92 -17.24 11.86
N ARG A 390 -1.48 -16.91 13.07
CA ARG A 390 -0.25 -16.16 13.30
C ARG A 390 0.96 -17.07 13.34
N LEU A 391 1.83 -16.93 12.34
CA LEU A 391 3.07 -17.70 12.23
C LEU A 391 4.01 -17.51 13.43
N ASP A 392 4.08 -16.31 14.00
CA ASP A 392 4.89 -16.05 15.20
C ASP A 392 4.36 -16.77 16.44
N VAL A 393 3.04 -16.94 16.55
CA VAL A 393 2.43 -17.71 17.64
C VAL A 393 2.73 -19.19 17.48
N LEU A 394 2.65 -19.71 16.24
CA LEU A 394 3.01 -21.10 15.91
C LEU A 394 4.50 -21.40 16.16
N VAL A 395 5.41 -20.51 15.77
CA VAL A 395 6.84 -20.70 16.12
C VAL A 395 7.03 -20.61 17.64
N GLY A 396 6.22 -19.81 18.32
CA GLY A 396 6.15 -19.79 19.79
C GLY A 396 5.68 -21.12 20.40
N THR A 397 4.70 -21.81 19.81
CA THR A 397 4.27 -23.15 20.29
C THR A 397 5.38 -24.17 20.06
N LEU A 398 6.01 -24.18 18.88
CA LEU A 398 7.17 -25.02 18.55
C LEU A 398 8.29 -24.86 19.59
N LYS A 399 8.63 -23.62 19.95
CA LYS A 399 9.66 -23.30 20.96
C LYS A 399 9.35 -23.87 22.35
N ARG A 400 8.06 -24.02 22.69
CA ARG A 400 7.62 -24.53 24.01
C ARG A 400 7.60 -26.06 24.10
N ILE A 401 7.72 -26.77 22.98
CA ILE A 401 7.73 -28.24 22.98
C ILE A 401 9.02 -28.72 23.65
N LYS A 402 8.86 -29.63 24.61
CA LYS A 402 9.95 -30.20 25.41
C LYS A 402 10.08 -31.69 25.14
N ARG A 403 11.30 -32.21 25.32
CA ARG A 403 11.57 -33.65 25.40
C ARG A 403 11.14 -34.18 26.77
N ALA A 404 11.16 -35.51 26.94
CA ALA A 404 10.80 -36.16 28.20
C ALA A 404 11.69 -35.73 29.38
N ASP A 405 12.93 -35.33 29.11
CA ASP A 405 13.88 -34.80 30.10
C ASP A 405 13.65 -33.32 30.47
N GLY A 406 12.62 -32.68 29.90
CA GLY A 406 12.29 -31.27 30.13
C GLY A 406 13.12 -30.27 29.32
N THR A 407 14.09 -30.71 28.52
CA THR A 407 14.88 -29.85 27.63
C THR A 407 14.07 -29.43 26.40
N PRO A 408 14.34 -28.25 25.81
CA PRO A 408 13.60 -27.78 24.64
C PRO A 408 13.90 -28.66 23.40
N LYS A 409 12.85 -29.19 22.75
CA LYS A 409 12.97 -30.12 21.62
C LYS A 409 13.46 -29.43 20.33
N TYR A 410 13.05 -28.18 20.12
CA TYR A 410 13.23 -27.44 18.86
C TYR A 410 13.92 -26.07 19.03
N ASP A 411 14.81 -25.90 20.02
CA ASP A 411 15.37 -24.58 20.38
C ASP A 411 16.07 -23.88 19.21
N ARG A 412 16.93 -24.60 18.45
CA ARG A 412 17.68 -23.99 17.33
C ARG A 412 16.76 -23.64 16.19
N LEU A 413 15.91 -24.58 15.80
CA LEU A 413 14.93 -24.36 14.74
C LEU A 413 14.03 -23.17 15.05
N ALA A 414 13.45 -23.11 16.25
CA ALA A 414 12.57 -22.02 16.63
C ALA A 414 13.28 -20.65 16.59
N ARG A 415 14.57 -20.56 16.98
CA ARG A 415 15.35 -19.32 16.88
C ARG A 415 15.55 -18.88 15.43
N VAL A 416 15.92 -19.80 14.54
CA VAL A 416 16.11 -19.52 13.11
C VAL A 416 14.79 -19.06 12.48
N LEU A 417 13.68 -19.77 12.74
CA LEU A 417 12.37 -19.40 12.22
C LEU A 417 11.90 -18.04 12.76
N CYS A 418 12.11 -17.76 14.05
CA CYS A 418 11.86 -16.44 14.62
C CYS A 418 12.64 -15.33 13.90
N ALA A 419 13.92 -15.57 13.58
CA ALA A 419 14.73 -14.59 12.86
C ALA A 419 14.21 -14.34 11.43
N ILE A 420 13.75 -15.38 10.74
CA ILE A 420 13.11 -15.24 9.41
C ILE A 420 11.81 -14.43 9.51
N LEU A 421 10.99 -14.65 10.54
CA LEU A 421 9.73 -13.92 10.76
C LEU A 421 9.93 -12.43 11.07
N VAL A 422 11.11 -12.03 11.54
CA VAL A 422 11.47 -10.61 11.78
C VAL A 422 11.72 -9.84 10.48
N ILE A 423 11.93 -10.55 9.35
CA ILE A 423 12.15 -9.89 8.06
C ILE A 423 10.89 -9.07 7.69
N PRO A 424 11.01 -7.75 7.49
CA PRO A 424 9.87 -6.90 7.21
C PRO A 424 9.32 -7.20 5.81
N HIS A 425 8.03 -7.51 5.74
CA HIS A 425 7.32 -7.73 4.47
C HIS A 425 6.91 -6.41 3.78
N SER A 426 6.82 -5.31 4.55
CA SER A 426 6.46 -3.99 4.05
C SER A 426 7.03 -2.88 4.95
N ASN A 427 6.97 -1.63 4.46
CA ASN A 427 7.35 -0.44 5.21
C ASN A 427 6.25 0.06 6.18
N ALA A 428 5.16 -0.70 6.37
CA ALA A 428 4.01 -0.24 7.15
C ALA A 428 4.37 0.00 8.62
N GLU A 429 5.28 -0.77 9.19
CA GLU A 429 5.76 -0.56 10.56
C GLU A 429 6.52 0.76 10.72
N CYS A 430 7.40 1.10 9.76
CA CYS A 430 8.05 2.41 9.72
C CYS A 430 7.00 3.53 9.55
N GLU A 431 5.98 3.35 8.70
CA GLU A 431 4.89 4.33 8.56
C GLU A 431 4.11 4.54 9.87
N ARG A 432 3.88 3.47 10.67
CA ARG A 432 3.28 3.57 12.01
C ARG A 432 4.15 4.42 12.93
N VAL A 433 5.46 4.17 12.99
CA VAL A 433 6.40 4.98 13.78
C VAL A 433 6.42 6.43 13.30
N PHE A 434 6.47 6.69 12.00
CA PHE A 434 6.42 8.06 11.46
C PHE A 434 5.10 8.78 11.76
N SER A 435 3.98 8.06 11.83
CA SER A 435 2.70 8.62 12.28
C SER A 435 2.80 9.07 13.74
N VAL A 436 3.41 8.27 14.62
CA VAL A 436 3.68 8.64 16.01
C VAL A 436 4.63 9.84 16.07
N VAL A 437 5.69 9.88 15.26
CA VAL A 437 6.57 11.05 15.14
C VAL A 437 5.78 12.31 14.80
N LYS A 438 4.93 12.28 13.77
CA LYS A 438 4.13 13.43 13.33
C LYS A 438 3.13 13.90 14.39
N LYS A 439 2.61 12.98 15.20
CA LYS A 439 1.72 13.30 16.33
C LYS A 439 2.46 13.96 17.51
N ASN A 440 3.74 13.66 17.71
CA ASN A 440 4.53 14.25 18.80
C ASN A 440 5.26 15.54 18.38
N LYS A 441 5.77 15.58 17.14
CA LYS A 441 6.40 16.76 16.53
C LYS A 441 5.35 17.55 15.75
N THR A 442 4.49 18.24 16.50
CA THR A 442 3.44 19.11 15.93
C THR A 442 3.99 20.50 15.63
N MET A 443 3.22 21.35 14.94
CA MET A 443 3.62 22.75 14.74
C MET A 443 3.78 23.52 16.07
N PHE A 444 3.01 23.13 17.10
CA PHE A 444 3.07 23.68 18.45
C PHE A 444 4.18 23.06 19.33
N ARG A 445 4.78 21.94 18.89
CA ARG A 445 5.90 21.25 19.55
C ARG A 445 7.01 20.93 18.54
N SER A 446 7.40 21.94 17.76
CA SER A 446 8.35 21.79 16.66
C SER A 446 9.80 21.63 17.15
N SER A 447 10.12 22.17 18.34
CA SER A 447 11.46 22.20 18.96
C SER A 447 11.74 21.02 19.90
N ILE A 448 11.29 19.82 19.55
CA ILE A 448 11.65 18.62 20.32
C ILE A 448 13.02 18.10 19.87
N SER A 449 13.94 17.88 20.83
CA SER A 449 15.25 17.33 20.51
C SER A 449 15.11 15.91 19.92
N PRO A 450 16.00 15.47 19.01
CA PRO A 450 16.01 14.10 18.50
C PRO A 450 16.07 13.05 19.62
N LYS A 451 16.85 13.31 20.67
CA LYS A 451 16.99 12.36 21.80
C LYS A 451 15.71 12.23 22.62
N THR A 452 15.04 13.36 22.89
CA THR A 452 13.75 13.34 23.58
C THR A 452 12.69 12.65 22.74
N LEU A 453 12.67 12.90 21.42
CA LEU A 453 11.75 12.24 20.51
C LEU A 453 11.99 10.73 20.47
N GLU A 454 13.24 10.28 20.35
CA GLU A 454 13.63 8.87 20.43
C GLU A 454 13.11 8.22 21.72
N ASN A 455 13.37 8.82 22.88
CA ASN A 455 12.90 8.30 24.16
C ASN A 455 11.37 8.21 24.25
N ILE A 456 10.64 9.19 23.70
CA ILE A 456 9.17 9.17 23.62
C ILE A 456 8.69 8.04 22.70
N LEU A 457 9.33 7.85 21.55
CA LEU A 457 8.98 6.77 20.63
C LEU A 457 9.21 5.41 21.27
N ILE A 458 10.35 5.21 21.93
CA ILE A 458 10.66 4.00 22.69
C ILE A 458 9.57 3.77 23.74
N ALA A 459 9.30 4.75 24.60
CA ALA A 459 8.28 4.63 25.64
C ALA A 459 6.91 4.24 25.07
N LYS A 460 6.49 4.87 23.96
CA LYS A 460 5.21 4.57 23.28
C LYS A 460 5.18 3.21 22.59
N CYS A 461 6.31 2.69 22.14
CA CYS A 461 6.39 1.34 21.57
C CYS A 461 6.35 0.24 22.63
N TYR A 462 6.78 0.56 23.86
CA TYR A 462 6.72 -0.32 25.03
C TYR A 462 5.40 -0.23 25.80
N GLU A 463 4.49 0.66 25.41
CA GLU A 463 3.20 0.85 26.06
C GLU A 463 2.18 -0.16 25.53
N GLU A 464 1.89 -1.19 26.33
CA GLU A 464 0.85 -2.19 26.04
C GLU A 464 -0.53 -1.81 26.61
N THR A 465 -0.58 -0.84 27.54
CA THR A 465 -1.79 -0.41 28.24
C THR A 465 -2.06 1.08 28.07
N ASN A 466 -3.30 1.51 28.30
CA ASN A 466 -3.63 2.94 28.25
C ASN A 466 -2.83 3.71 29.30
N CYS A 467 -2.49 4.97 28.98
CA CYS A 467 -1.67 5.80 29.85
C CYS A 467 -2.26 6.01 31.26
N TYR A 468 -3.59 5.94 31.41
CA TYR A 468 -4.28 6.11 32.69
C TYR A 468 -4.34 4.82 33.52
N ASP A 469 -4.13 3.65 32.92
CA ASP A 469 -4.06 2.36 33.62
C ASP A 469 -2.65 2.12 34.21
N ARG A 470 -1.70 2.99 33.87
CA ARG A 470 -0.29 2.83 34.21
C ARG A 470 -0.01 3.18 35.67
N LYS A 471 0.46 2.19 36.42
CA LYS A 471 0.99 2.38 37.76
C LYS A 471 2.51 2.59 37.68
N PHE A 472 2.96 3.74 38.15
CA PHE A 472 4.39 4.04 38.28
C PHE A 472 4.86 3.77 39.70
N SER A 473 6.12 3.33 39.86
CA SER A 473 6.69 3.16 41.20
C SER A 473 6.81 4.52 41.90
N LYS A 474 6.73 4.51 43.24
CA LYS A 474 6.88 5.74 44.05
C LYS A 474 8.24 6.40 43.82
N GLU A 475 9.30 5.61 43.66
CA GLU A 475 10.65 6.12 43.38
C GLU A 475 10.72 6.83 42.02
N PHE A 476 10.11 6.24 40.98
CA PHE A 476 10.07 6.86 39.66
C PHE A 476 9.35 8.21 39.70
N LEU A 477 8.19 8.28 40.37
CA LEU A 477 7.42 9.51 40.52
C LEU A 477 8.21 10.58 41.29
N ALA A 478 8.90 10.20 42.36
CA ALA A 478 9.74 11.12 43.13
C ALA A 478 10.89 11.70 42.26
N LYS A 479 11.57 10.84 41.49
CA LYS A 479 12.63 11.26 40.58
C LYS A 479 12.11 12.16 39.47
N ALA A 480 10.98 11.82 38.86
CA ALA A 480 10.35 12.61 37.81
C ALA A 480 9.94 14.01 38.33
N LYS A 481 9.32 14.10 39.50
CA LYS A 481 8.98 15.38 40.15
C LYS A 481 10.21 16.25 40.40
N LYS A 482 11.29 15.65 40.90
CA LYS A 482 12.58 16.35 41.12
C LYS A 482 13.17 16.87 39.81
N CYS A 483 13.16 16.07 38.75
CA CYS A 483 13.62 16.50 37.42
C CYS A 483 12.80 17.65 36.85
N THR A 484 11.46 17.63 37.00
CA THR A 484 10.59 18.73 36.54
C THR A 484 10.91 20.02 37.29
N LEU A 485 11.08 19.96 38.61
CA LEU A 485 11.46 21.12 39.41
C LEU A 485 12.78 21.73 38.94
N ASN A 486 13.79 20.88 38.69
CA ASN A 486 15.10 21.31 38.21
C ASN A 486 15.07 21.90 36.78
N SER A 487 14.07 21.56 35.96
CA SER A 487 13.94 22.10 34.60
C SER A 487 13.24 23.47 34.53
N LEU A 488 12.63 23.89 35.65
CA LEU A 488 11.95 25.18 35.79
C LEU A 488 12.85 26.24 36.46
N GLN A 489 14.00 25.82 37.00
CA GLN A 489 15.10 26.67 37.46
C GLN A 489 16.07 26.89 36.31
#